data_AF-A0A3D5Q914-F1
#
_entry.id   AF-A0A3D5Q914-F1
#
_cell.length_a   1.000
_cell.length_b   1.000
_cell.length_c   1.000
_cell.angle_alpha   90.00
_cell.angle_beta   90.00
_cell.angle_gamma   90.00
#
_symmetry.space_group_name_H-M   'P 1'
#
loop_
_entity.id
_entity.type
_entity.pdbx_description
1 polymer ?
#
loop_
_entity_poly.entity_id
_entity_poly.type
_entity_poly.pdbx_seq_one_letter_code
_entity_poly.pdbx_strand_id
1 'polypeptide(L)' 'DMGCVICGGKGCRVCGNTGWLEILGCGMVDPEVFKSVDYDSEKYSGYAFGMGIERIAMLRYGIDDLRLFFDNNLKFLKQF' A
#
# COMPACT_ATOMS: atom_id res chain seq x y z
N ASP A 1 -9.09 -2.28 -0.45
CA ASP A 1 -8.61 -3.68 -0.52
C ASP A 1 -8.43 -4.16 -1.95
N MET A 2 -7.61 -5.19 -2.13
CA MET A 2 -7.47 -5.95 -3.37
C MET A 2 -7.69 -7.44 -3.12
N GLY A 3 -8.10 -8.19 -4.14
CA GLY A 3 -8.17 -9.65 -4.06
C GLY A 3 -6.80 -10.25 -3.75
N CYS A 4 -6.77 -11.22 -2.84
CA CYS A 4 -5.52 -11.87 -2.44
C CYS A 4 -4.92 -12.64 -3.62
N VAL A 5 -3.79 -12.13 -4.14
CA VAL A 5 -3.08 -12.71 -5.29
C VAL A 5 -2.43 -14.07 -4.99
N ILE A 6 -2.22 -14.39 -3.70
CA ILE A 6 -1.61 -15.64 -3.27
C ILE A 6 -2.59 -16.81 -3.36
N CYS A 7 -3.83 -16.62 -2.93
CA CYS A 7 -4.85 -17.68 -2.93
C CYS A 7 -5.96 -17.49 -3.98
N GLY A 8 -5.87 -16.44 -4.81
CA GLY A 8 -6.89 -16.07 -5.79
C GLY A 8 -8.25 -15.75 -5.14
N GLY A 9 -8.25 -15.19 -3.93
CA GLY A 9 -9.47 -14.82 -3.20
C GLY A 9 -10.15 -15.95 -2.42
N LYS A 10 -9.62 -17.20 -2.43
CA LYS A 10 -10.21 -18.34 -1.69
C LYS A 10 -10.11 -18.25 -0.16
N GLY A 11 -9.26 -17.36 0.36
CA GLY A 11 -8.87 -17.30 1.76
C GLY A 11 -7.60 -18.11 2.05
N CYS A 12 -6.65 -17.50 2.75
CA CYS A 12 -5.44 -18.16 3.24
C CYS A 12 -4.86 -17.40 4.45
N ARG A 13 -3.78 -17.91 5.04
CA ARG A 13 -3.08 -17.27 6.16
C ARG A 13 -2.70 -15.81 5.88
N VAL A 14 -2.25 -15.49 4.66
CA VAL A 14 -1.76 -14.14 4.31
C VAL A 14 -2.87 -13.09 4.36
N CYS A 15 -4.08 -13.43 3.91
CA CYS A 15 -5.23 -12.53 3.94
C CYS A 15 -6.15 -12.72 5.15
N GLY A 16 -5.72 -13.48 6.17
CA GLY A 16 -6.57 -13.78 7.33
C GLY A 16 -7.85 -14.54 6.98
N ASN A 17 -7.80 -15.39 5.95
CA ASN A 17 -8.93 -16.15 5.39
C ASN A 17 -10.09 -15.32 4.81
N THR A 18 -9.92 -14.01 4.62
CA THR A 18 -10.98 -13.16 4.04
C THR A 18 -11.02 -13.20 2.51
N GLY A 19 -9.89 -13.56 1.88
CA GLY A 19 -9.70 -13.42 0.44
C GLY A 19 -9.27 -12.02 0.00
N TRP A 20 -9.16 -11.06 0.92
CA TRP A 20 -8.85 -9.66 0.65
C TRP A 20 -7.62 -9.17 1.40
N LEU A 21 -6.87 -8.27 0.78
CA LEU A 21 -5.70 -7.62 1.37
C LEU A 21 -5.84 -6.11 1.27
N GLU A 22 -5.68 -5.44 2.40
CA GLU A 22 -5.50 -4.00 2.43
C GLU A 22 -4.13 -3.65 1.85
N ILE A 23 -4.08 -2.68 0.94
CA ILE A 23 -2.86 -2.27 0.22
C ILE A 23 -2.68 -0.76 0.09
N LEU A 24 -3.75 0.01 0.28
CA LEU A 24 -3.75 1.45 0.15
C LEU A 24 -4.83 2.05 1.06
N GLY A 25 -4.54 3.23 1.58
CA GLY A 25 -5.52 4.08 2.27
C GLY A 25 -5.78 5.32 1.43
N CYS A 26 -7.01 5.84 1.45
CA CYS A 26 -7.39 7.01 0.68
C CYS A 26 -8.59 7.74 1.29
N GLY A 27 -8.80 8.99 0.89
CA GLY A 27 -9.91 9.78 1.40
C GLY A 27 -9.94 11.20 0.86
N MET A 28 -11.04 11.88 1.16
CA MET A 28 -11.14 13.32 0.94
C MET A 28 -10.13 14.04 1.85
N VAL A 29 -9.46 15.05 1.31
CA VAL A 29 -8.56 15.89 2.09
C VAL A 29 -9.39 16.74 3.04
N ASP A 30 -8.99 16.76 4.31
CA ASP A 30 -9.65 17.54 5.35
C ASP A 30 -9.55 19.05 5.02
N PRO A 31 -10.66 19.83 5.11
CA PRO A 31 -10.65 21.28 4.94
C PRO A 31 -9.56 22.03 5.72
N GLU A 32 -9.21 21.58 6.92
CA GLU A 32 -8.14 22.19 7.73
C GLU A 32 -6.76 22.08 7.07
N VAL A 33 -6.51 21.04 6.27
CA VAL A 33 -5.28 20.91 5.49
C VAL A 33 -5.19 22.02 4.45
N PHE A 34 -6.28 22.32 3.74
CA PHE A 34 -6.30 23.43 2.77
C PHE A 34 -6.08 24.78 3.44
N LYS A 35 -6.71 25.02 4.60
CA LYS A 35 -6.51 26.25 5.38
C LYS A 35 -5.06 26.41 5.82
N SER A 36 -4.37 25.32 6.16
CA SER A 36 -2.95 25.37 6.57
C SER A 36 -1.99 25.83 5.47
N VAL A 37 -2.42 25.83 4.21
CA VAL A 37 -1.64 26.25 3.03
C VAL A 37 -2.35 27.37 2.24
N ASP A 38 -3.21 28.14 2.89
CA ASP A 38 -3.91 29.32 2.33
C ASP A 38 -4.82 29.04 1.11
N TYR A 39 -5.41 27.83 1.05
CA TYR A 39 -6.44 27.49 0.07
C TYR A 39 -7.86 27.59 0.65
N ASP A 40 -8.79 28.13 -0.14
CA ASP A 40 -10.22 28.20 0.20
C ASP A 40 -10.89 26.83 0.03
N SER A 41 -11.23 26.18 1.15
CA SER A 41 -11.85 24.85 1.20
C SER A 41 -13.29 24.80 0.71
N GLU A 42 -13.99 25.93 0.54
CA GLU A 42 -15.33 25.96 -0.06
C GLU A 42 -15.26 25.97 -1.59
N LYS A 43 -14.17 26.50 -2.15
CA LYS A 43 -13.93 26.55 -3.60
C LYS A 43 -13.19 25.32 -4.11
N TYR A 44 -12.29 24.76 -3.31
CA TYR A 44 -11.42 23.66 -3.69
C TYR A 44 -11.67 22.43 -2.83
N SER A 45 -11.78 21.27 -3.49
CA SER A 45 -11.81 19.97 -2.84
C SER A 45 -10.62 19.13 -3.32
N GLY A 46 -10.22 18.15 -2.51
CA GLY A 46 -9.11 17.27 -2.85
C GLY A 46 -9.33 15.86 -2.37
N TYR A 47 -8.61 14.95 -3.00
CA TYR A 47 -8.56 13.54 -2.67
C TYR A 47 -7.10 13.13 -2.55
N ALA A 48 -6.78 12.42 -1.48
CA ALA A 48 -5.44 11.93 -1.21
C ALA A 48 -5.46 10.41 -1.05
N PHE A 49 -4.34 9.77 -1.39
CA PHE A 49 -4.15 8.34 -1.20
C PHE A 49 -2.68 8.07 -0.87
N GLY A 50 -2.45 6.97 -0.15
CA GLY A 50 -1.12 6.50 0.23
C GLY A 50 -1.03 4.99 0.10
N MET A 51 0.14 4.51 -0.32
CA MET A 51 0.46 3.09 -0.42
C MET A 51 1.93 2.85 -0.07
N GLY A 52 2.23 1.69 0.51
CA GLY A 52 3.59 1.26 0.76
C GLY A 52 4.15 0.48 -0.42
N ILE A 53 5.23 0.96 -1.03
CA ILE A 53 5.81 0.31 -2.21
C ILE A 53 6.37 -1.07 -1.88
N GLU A 54 6.92 -1.24 -0.68
CA GLU A 54 7.48 -2.51 -0.18
C GLU A 54 6.38 -3.55 -0.04
N ARG A 55 5.21 -3.17 0.46
CA ARG A 55 4.06 -4.08 0.59
C ARG A 55 3.61 -4.60 -0.78
N ILE A 56 3.56 -3.72 -1.78
CA ILE A 56 3.20 -4.09 -3.15
C ILE A 56 4.27 -4.99 -3.76
N ALA A 57 5.55 -4.66 -3.57
CA ALA A 57 6.67 -5.46 -4.04
C ALA A 57 6.68 -6.86 -3.41
N MET A 58 6.45 -6.96 -2.10
CA MET A 58 6.34 -8.25 -1.39
C MET A 58 5.24 -9.13 -1.97
N LEU A 59 4.05 -8.57 -2.21
CA LEU A 59 2.94 -9.32 -2.79
C LEU A 59 3.17 -9.69 -4.25
N ARG A 60 3.81 -8.82 -5.03
CA ARG A 60 4.08 -9.04 -6.46
C ARG A 60 5.18 -10.07 -6.71
N TYR A 61 6.24 -10.01 -5.92
CA TYR A 61 7.44 -10.83 -6.09
C TYR A 61 7.53 -12.01 -5.11
N GLY A 62 6.54 -12.14 -4.21
CA GLY A 62 6.52 -13.21 -3.20
C GLY A 62 7.64 -13.07 -2.17
N ILE A 63 8.07 -11.85 -1.87
CA ILE A 63 9.09 -11.58 -0.84
C ILE A 63 8.43 -11.72 0.53
N ASP A 64 8.95 -12.60 1.36
CA ASP A 64 8.40 -12.98 2.66
C ASP A 64 8.93 -12.13 3.82
N ASP A 65 10.04 -11.42 3.62
CA ASP A 65 10.71 -10.62 4.64
C ASP A 65 11.02 -9.20 4.17
N LEU A 66 10.46 -8.21 4.87
CA LEU A 66 10.66 -6.77 4.61
C LEU A 66 12.12 -6.34 4.83
N ARG A 67 12.88 -7.03 5.68
CA ARG A 67 14.28 -6.66 6.00
C ARG A 67 15.20 -6.81 4.81
N LEU A 68 14.87 -7.68 3.86
CA LEU A 68 15.66 -7.91 2.65
C LEU A 68 15.83 -6.65 1.80
N PHE A 69 14.88 -5.71 1.87
CA PHE A 69 15.00 -4.41 1.18
C PHE A 69 16.07 -3.50 1.82
N PHE A 70 16.39 -3.68 3.09
CA PHE A 70 17.35 -2.84 3.83
C PHE A 70 18.74 -3.47 3.99
N ASP A 71 18.84 -4.79 3.87
CA ASP A 71 20.10 -5.53 4.03
C ASP A 71 21.09 -5.34 2.87
N ASN A 72 20.65 -4.80 1.72
CA ASN A 72 21.49 -4.54 0.54
C ASN A 72 22.28 -5.78 0.04
N ASN A 73 21.72 -6.97 0.23
CA ASN A 73 22.38 -8.23 -0.16
C ASN A 73 22.40 -8.37 -1.69
N LEU A 74 23.60 -8.44 -2.29
CA LEU A 74 23.77 -8.60 -3.74
C LEU A 74 23.06 -9.82 -4.33
N LYS A 75 22.88 -10.91 -3.57
CA LYS A 75 22.14 -12.09 -4.04
C LYS A 75 20.64 -11.83 -4.14
N PHE A 76 20.09 -11.00 -3.25
CA PHE A 76 18.70 -10.57 -3.31
C PHE A 76 18.51 -9.58 -4.46
N LEU A 77 19.36 -8.55 -4.54
CA LEU A 77 19.27 -7.49 -5.54
C LEU A 77 19.37 -8.01 -6.99
N LYS A 78 20.15 -9.07 -7.25
CA LYS A 78 20.30 -9.67 -8.57
C LYS A 78 19.11 -10.51 -9.06
N GLN A 79 18.09 -10.73 -8.24
CA GLN A 79 16.90 -11.50 -8.63
C GLN A 79 15.87 -10.67 -9.41
N PHE A 80 16.09 -9.35 -9.47
CA PHE A 80 15.23 -8.36 -10.10
C PHE A 80 16.03 -7.53 -11.10
#